data_AF-A0A2N9B0W2-F1
#
_entry.id   AF-A0A2N9B0W2-F1
#
_cell.length_a   1.000
_cell.length_b   1.000
_cell.length_c   1.000
_cell.angle_alpha   90.00
_cell.angle_beta   90.00
_cell.angle_gamma   90.00
#
_symmetry.space_group_name_H-M   'P 1'
#
loop_
_entity.id
_entity.type
_entity.pdbx_description
1 polymer ?
#
loop_
_entity_poly.entity_id
_entity_poly.type
_entity_poly.pdbx_seq_one_letter_code
_entity_poly.pdbx_strand_id
1 'polypeptide(L)'
;MTDGPFSASAGNWPINVRVDGRTFLRRSLGAGGRGLPTPSEVESVLSMPTYDMAPWNSASDGFRNHLEGWRGVNLHNRVHVWVGGQMATGVSPNDPVFWLHHAFIDKLWAEWQRRHPDSGYLPASGTPNVIDLRETMRPWHDTSPADLLDHTAHYTFDA
;
A
#
# COMPACT_ATOMS: atom_id res chain seq x y z
N MET A 1 -17.32 12.05 8.65
CA MET A 1 -16.56 12.25 9.89
C MET A 1 -17.10 13.48 10.59
N THR A 2 -17.39 13.41 11.89
CA THR A 2 -18.10 14.48 12.63
C THR A 2 -17.24 15.18 13.68
N ASP A 3 -16.03 14.69 13.92
CA ASP A 3 -15.11 15.15 14.96
C ASP A 3 -13.65 15.17 14.45
N GLY A 4 -12.74 15.70 15.27
CA GLY A 4 -11.31 15.76 14.96
C GLY A 4 -10.95 16.81 13.89
N PRO A 5 -9.63 16.96 13.61
CA PRO A 5 -9.11 18.04 12.79
C PRO A 5 -9.50 17.96 11.31
N PHE A 6 -9.92 16.79 10.83
CA PHE A 6 -10.29 16.54 9.44
C PHE A 6 -11.80 16.45 9.22
N SER A 7 -12.60 16.79 10.24
CA SER A 7 -14.06 16.85 10.11
C SER A 7 -14.49 17.98 9.18
N ALA A 8 -15.66 17.78 8.55
CA ALA A 8 -16.27 18.83 7.72
C ALA A 8 -16.55 20.11 8.52
N SER A 9 -16.98 19.96 9.77
CA SER A 9 -17.33 21.05 10.69
C SER A 9 -16.11 21.85 11.14
N ALA A 10 -14.91 21.26 11.18
CA ALA A 10 -13.68 22.00 11.43
C ALA A 10 -13.31 22.97 10.30
N GLY A 11 -13.88 22.80 9.10
CA GLY A 11 -13.68 23.69 7.94
C GLY A 11 -12.30 23.66 7.29
N ASN A 12 -11.34 22.91 7.86
CA ASN A 12 -9.93 22.93 7.46
C ASN A 12 -9.53 21.77 6.52
N TRP A 13 -10.48 20.93 6.11
CA TRP A 13 -10.20 19.75 5.28
C TRP A 13 -11.19 19.56 4.12
N PRO A 14 -11.19 20.47 3.12
CA PRO A 14 -12.06 20.36 1.96
C PRO A 14 -11.63 19.23 1.03
N ILE A 15 -12.59 18.41 0.58
CA ILE A 15 -12.34 17.36 -0.41
C ILE A 15 -12.50 17.94 -1.81
N ASN A 16 -11.39 18.34 -2.41
CA ASN A 16 -11.36 19.00 -3.73
C ASN A 16 -11.29 18.00 -4.89
N VAL A 17 -10.32 17.09 -4.86
CA VAL A 17 -10.20 16.01 -5.86
C VAL A 17 -11.10 14.86 -5.45
N ARG A 18 -12.13 14.56 -6.26
CA ARG A 18 -13.20 13.63 -5.86
C ARG A 18 -13.84 12.93 -7.06
N VAL A 19 -14.25 11.68 -6.84
CA VAL A 19 -15.07 10.90 -7.77
C VAL A 19 -16.57 11.02 -7.42
N ASP A 20 -16.85 11.26 -6.14
CA ASP A 20 -18.17 11.50 -5.59
C ASP A 20 -18.43 13.01 -5.49
N GLY A 21 -19.67 13.47 -5.71
CA GLY A 21 -20.05 14.88 -5.59
C GLY A 21 -19.90 15.47 -4.18
N ARG A 22 -19.86 14.64 -3.13
CA ARG A 22 -19.71 15.08 -1.73
C ARG A 22 -18.30 15.62 -1.44
N THR A 23 -18.23 16.73 -0.69
CA THR A 23 -17.00 17.52 -0.46
C THR A 23 -16.42 17.40 0.95
N PHE A 24 -16.84 16.39 1.71
CA PHE A 24 -16.38 16.15 3.08
C PHE A 24 -15.82 14.74 3.27
N LEU A 25 -14.92 14.60 4.25
CA LEU A 25 -14.32 13.31 4.60
C LEU A 25 -15.37 12.32 5.14
N ARG A 26 -15.36 11.12 4.57
CA ARG A 26 -16.26 10.02 4.91
C ARG A 26 -15.43 8.80 5.29
N ARG A 27 -15.94 8.05 6.27
CA ARG A 27 -15.45 6.75 6.71
C ARG A 27 -16.65 5.91 7.11
N SER A 28 -16.51 4.59 7.03
CA SER A 28 -17.52 3.64 7.48
C SER A 28 -16.83 2.40 8.01
N LEU A 29 -16.12 2.57 9.12
CA LEU A 29 -15.19 1.59 9.66
C LEU A 29 -15.87 0.23 9.86
N GLY A 30 -15.32 -0.81 9.22
CA GLY A 30 -15.80 -2.19 9.35
C GLY A 30 -17.12 -2.51 8.66
N ALA A 31 -17.73 -1.58 7.94
CA ALA A 31 -19.04 -1.81 7.29
C ALA A 31 -19.03 -2.90 6.21
N GLY A 32 -17.85 -3.25 5.67
CA GLY A 32 -17.66 -4.38 4.76
C GLY A 32 -17.73 -5.76 5.43
N GLY A 33 -17.94 -5.85 6.74
CA GLY A 33 -18.16 -7.10 7.49
C GLY A 33 -16.90 -7.94 7.76
N ARG A 34 -15.81 -7.73 7.02
CA ARG A 34 -14.52 -8.38 7.26
C ARG A 34 -13.65 -7.54 8.20
N GLY A 35 -13.07 -8.16 9.23
CA GLY A 35 -12.14 -7.51 10.15
C GLY A 35 -10.81 -7.11 9.51
N LEU A 36 -10.06 -6.24 10.17
CA LEU A 36 -8.70 -5.86 9.77
C LEU A 36 -7.77 -7.09 9.72
N PRO A 37 -6.66 -7.02 8.96
CA PRO A 37 -5.65 -8.07 8.97
C PRO A 37 -5.12 -8.41 10.36
N THR A 38 -4.98 -9.70 10.64
CA THR A 38 -4.38 -10.19 11.89
C THR A 38 -2.86 -10.30 11.77
N PRO A 39 -2.13 -10.32 12.90
CA PRO A 39 -0.70 -10.61 12.89
C PRO A 39 -0.35 -11.95 12.21
N SER A 40 -1.16 -13.00 12.41
CA SER A 40 -0.92 -14.30 11.77
C SER A 40 -1.08 -14.25 10.24
N GLU A 41 -2.03 -13.45 9.74
CA GLU A 41 -2.18 -13.22 8.30
C GLU A 41 -0.98 -12.44 7.75
N VAL A 42 -0.48 -11.43 8.47
CA VAL A 42 0.74 -10.69 8.11
C VAL A 42 1.95 -11.63 8.06
N GLU A 43 2.15 -12.44 9.10
CA GLU A 43 3.25 -13.41 9.17
C GLU A 43 3.23 -14.41 8.01
N SER A 44 2.05 -14.86 7.58
CA SER A 44 1.93 -15.76 6.44
C SER A 44 2.45 -15.13 5.13
N VAL A 45 2.24 -13.82 4.94
CA VAL A 45 2.74 -13.09 3.77
C VAL A 45 4.22 -12.79 3.89
N LEU A 46 4.69 -12.41 5.09
CA LEU A 46 6.12 -12.17 5.35
C LEU A 46 6.98 -13.43 5.15
N SER A 47 6.42 -14.64 5.28
CA SER A 47 7.14 -15.90 5.03
C SER A 47 7.36 -16.24 3.55
N MET A 48 6.75 -15.50 2.61
CA MET A 48 6.85 -15.80 1.18
C MET A 48 8.26 -15.48 0.66
N PRO A 49 8.99 -16.43 0.05
CA PRO A 49 10.39 -16.23 -0.32
C PRO A 49 10.57 -15.39 -1.59
N THR A 50 9.56 -15.33 -2.44
CA THR A 50 9.63 -14.66 -3.75
C THR A 50 8.98 -13.29 -3.69
N TYR A 51 9.70 -12.24 -4.10
CA TYR A 51 9.17 -10.87 -4.14
C TYR A 51 7.89 -10.76 -4.97
N ASP A 52 7.93 -11.14 -6.23
CA ASP A 52 6.79 -11.14 -7.15
C ASP A 52 7.02 -12.18 -8.24
N MET A 53 5.96 -12.55 -8.96
CA MET A 53 6.02 -13.52 -10.05
C MET A 53 5.23 -13.04 -11.26
N ALA A 54 5.63 -13.52 -12.45
CA ALA A 54 4.83 -13.35 -13.66
C ALA A 54 3.38 -13.86 -13.41
N PRO A 55 2.35 -13.14 -13.88
CA PRO A 55 2.39 -12.10 -14.92
C PRO A 55 2.52 -10.65 -14.39
N TRP A 56 3.09 -10.44 -13.20
CA TRP A 56 3.39 -9.12 -12.61
C TRP A 56 2.17 -8.20 -12.46
N ASN A 57 1.03 -8.78 -12.10
CA ASN A 57 -0.23 -8.06 -11.95
C ASN A 57 -1.07 -8.65 -10.80
N SER A 58 -2.36 -8.34 -10.74
CA SER A 58 -3.26 -8.83 -9.68
C SER A 58 -3.44 -10.36 -9.66
N ALA A 59 -3.06 -11.05 -10.74
CA ALA A 59 -3.06 -12.50 -10.82
C ALA A 59 -1.73 -13.15 -10.38
N SER A 60 -0.71 -12.37 -10.03
CA SER A 60 0.60 -12.88 -9.59
C SER A 60 0.53 -13.67 -8.28
N ASP A 61 1.44 -14.62 -8.12
CA ASP A 61 1.85 -15.11 -6.80
C ASP A 61 3.07 -14.31 -6.31
N GLY A 62 3.48 -14.50 -5.07
CA GLY A 62 4.60 -13.79 -4.44
C GLY A 62 4.18 -12.72 -3.44
N PHE A 63 5.17 -12.26 -2.69
CA PHE A 63 5.01 -11.33 -1.57
C PHE A 63 4.26 -10.05 -1.97
N ARG A 64 4.66 -9.38 -3.05
CA ARG A 64 4.08 -8.10 -3.52
C ARG A 64 2.58 -8.20 -3.66
N ASN A 65 2.08 -9.19 -4.39
CA ASN A 65 0.65 -9.29 -4.70
C ASN A 65 -0.19 -9.78 -3.49
N HIS A 66 0.40 -10.57 -2.59
CA HIS A 66 -0.24 -11.00 -1.34
C HIS A 66 -0.29 -9.87 -0.30
N LEU A 67 0.76 -9.03 -0.23
CA LEU A 67 0.79 -7.82 0.58
C LEU A 67 -0.21 -6.79 0.04
N GLU A 68 -0.19 -6.52 -1.26
CA GLU A 68 -1.15 -5.63 -1.95
C GLU A 68 -2.59 -6.11 -1.74
N GLY A 69 -2.80 -7.43 -1.79
CA GLY A 69 -4.02 -8.09 -1.34
C GLY A 69 -5.01 -8.44 -2.45
N TRP A 70 -4.54 -8.61 -3.68
CA TRP A 70 -5.35 -9.18 -4.77
C TRP A 70 -5.47 -10.71 -4.68
N ARG A 71 -4.52 -11.36 -3.99
CA ARG A 71 -4.54 -12.79 -3.67
C ARG A 71 -4.34 -13.06 -2.18
N GLY A 72 -4.65 -14.29 -1.78
CA GLY A 72 -4.43 -14.78 -0.43
C GLY A 72 -5.29 -14.08 0.62
N VAL A 73 -4.68 -13.81 1.78
CA VAL A 73 -5.36 -13.28 2.96
C VAL A 73 -5.77 -11.81 2.82
N ASN A 74 -5.32 -11.10 1.78
CA ASN A 74 -5.69 -9.71 1.48
C ASN A 74 -5.32 -8.74 2.63
N LEU A 75 -4.12 -8.15 2.58
CA LEU A 75 -3.65 -7.21 3.60
C LEU A 75 -4.03 -5.76 3.26
N HIS A 76 -3.27 -5.09 2.37
CA HIS A 76 -3.45 -3.67 2.03
C HIS A 76 -4.87 -3.34 1.52
N ASN A 77 -5.35 -4.04 0.49
CA ASN A 77 -6.67 -3.77 -0.09
C ASN A 77 -7.81 -3.89 0.94
N ARG A 78 -7.69 -4.82 1.89
CA ARG A 78 -8.68 -5.00 2.96
C ARG A 78 -8.73 -3.81 3.91
N VAL A 79 -7.60 -3.18 4.23
CA VAL A 79 -7.58 -1.97 5.08
C VAL A 79 -8.25 -0.81 4.36
N HIS A 80 -7.98 -0.61 3.07
CA HIS A 80 -8.68 0.39 2.25
C HIS A 80 -10.21 0.22 2.29
N VAL A 81 -10.70 -1.01 2.10
CA VAL A 81 -12.12 -1.34 2.17
C VAL A 81 -12.67 -1.18 3.59
N TRP A 82 -11.92 -1.60 4.61
CA TRP A 82 -12.35 -1.53 6.00
C TRP A 82 -12.56 -0.10 6.48
N VAL A 83 -11.70 0.84 6.09
CA VAL A 83 -11.90 2.26 6.43
C VAL A 83 -13.11 2.84 5.70
N GLY A 84 -13.30 2.47 4.43
CA GLY A 84 -14.41 2.96 3.61
C GLY A 84 -14.27 4.44 3.23
N GLY A 85 -15.35 5.02 2.68
CA GLY A 85 -15.35 6.42 2.26
C GLY A 85 -14.32 6.70 1.17
N GLN A 86 -13.50 7.75 1.33
CA GLN A 86 -12.44 8.06 0.36
C GLN A 86 -11.38 6.96 0.29
N MET A 87 -11.03 6.31 1.42
CA MET A 87 -10.04 5.23 1.47
C MET A 87 -10.40 4.04 0.58
N ALA A 88 -11.68 3.80 0.29
CA ALA A 88 -12.11 2.70 -0.58
C ALA A 88 -12.14 3.08 -2.08
N THR A 89 -11.50 4.18 -2.48
CA THR A 89 -11.54 4.70 -3.85
C THR A 89 -10.14 5.10 -4.34
N GLY A 90 -10.00 5.39 -5.64
CA GLY A 90 -8.74 5.90 -6.21
C GLY A 90 -8.31 7.29 -5.71
N VAL A 91 -9.16 7.97 -4.93
CA VAL A 91 -8.82 9.22 -4.26
C VAL A 91 -8.62 9.03 -2.75
N SER A 92 -8.17 7.83 -2.36
CA SER A 92 -7.83 7.46 -0.98
C SER A 92 -6.87 8.41 -0.25
N PRO A 93 -5.92 9.11 -0.91
CA PRO A 93 -5.06 10.08 -0.21
C PRO A 93 -5.78 11.28 0.40
N ASN A 94 -7.06 11.51 0.06
CA ASN A 94 -7.89 12.52 0.73
C ASN A 94 -8.11 12.24 2.23
N ASP A 95 -8.00 10.98 2.65
CA ASP A 95 -8.03 10.63 4.06
C ASP A 95 -6.58 10.58 4.59
N PRO A 96 -6.20 11.40 5.59
CA PRO A 96 -4.84 11.39 6.14
C PRO A 96 -4.37 10.03 6.65
N VAL A 97 -5.28 9.11 7.00
CA VAL A 97 -4.92 7.74 7.41
C VAL A 97 -4.25 6.95 6.28
N PHE A 98 -4.42 7.36 5.02
CA PHE A 98 -3.74 6.78 3.86
C PHE A 98 -2.23 6.70 4.06
N TRP A 99 -1.61 7.81 4.52
CA TRP A 99 -0.17 7.88 4.70
C TRP A 99 0.33 6.97 5.82
N LEU A 100 -0.42 6.88 6.92
CA LEU A 100 -0.11 5.97 8.03
C LEU A 100 -0.26 4.51 7.61
N HIS A 101 -1.29 4.21 6.80
CA HIS A 101 -1.49 2.88 6.25
C HIS A 101 -0.33 2.47 5.35
N HIS A 102 0.05 3.31 4.38
CA HIS A 102 1.15 3.01 3.47
C HIS A 102 2.51 3.00 4.17
N ALA A 103 2.74 3.80 5.20
CA ALA A 103 3.94 3.71 6.02
C ALA A 103 4.05 2.33 6.70
N PHE A 104 2.94 1.76 7.16
CA PHE A 104 2.95 0.41 7.72
C PHE A 104 3.15 -0.67 6.64
N ILE A 105 2.58 -0.51 5.45
CA ILE A 105 2.83 -1.41 4.31
C ILE A 105 4.31 -1.39 3.91
N ASP A 106 4.93 -0.21 3.91
CA ASP A 106 6.36 -0.04 3.67
C ASP A 106 7.22 -0.68 4.78
N LYS A 107 6.84 -0.51 6.06
CA LYS A 107 7.48 -1.24 7.18
C LYS A 107 7.45 -2.76 6.98
N LEU A 108 6.34 -3.30 6.48
CA LEU A 108 6.24 -4.74 6.18
C LEU A 108 7.13 -5.14 4.99
N TRP A 109 7.32 -4.27 4.00
CA TRP A 109 8.29 -4.52 2.93
C TRP A 109 9.73 -4.53 3.44
N ALA A 110 10.11 -3.59 4.29
CA ALA A 110 11.42 -3.58 4.94
C ALA A 110 11.65 -4.82 5.82
N GLU A 111 10.63 -5.26 6.58
CA GLU A 111 10.68 -6.49 7.36
C GLU A 111 10.85 -7.73 6.46
N TRP A 112 10.13 -7.79 5.33
CA TRP A 112 10.30 -8.86 4.35
C TRP A 112 11.72 -8.89 3.77
N GLN A 113 12.30 -7.74 3.40
CA GLN A 113 13.68 -7.66 2.92
C GLN A 113 14.68 -8.20 3.96
N ARG A 114 14.46 -7.92 5.25
CA ARG A 114 15.30 -8.47 6.34
C ARG A 114 15.19 -9.98 6.49
N ARG A 115 14.00 -10.55 6.26
CA ARG A 115 13.75 -12.00 6.36
C ARG A 115 14.26 -12.77 5.15
N HIS A 116 14.32 -12.12 3.98
CA HIS A 116 14.72 -12.73 2.71
C HIS A 116 15.86 -11.94 2.06
N PRO A 117 17.05 -11.84 2.70
CA PRO A 117 18.16 -11.02 2.20
C PRO A 117 18.69 -11.50 0.83
N ASP A 118 18.45 -12.76 0.48
CA ASP A 118 18.84 -13.35 -0.81
C ASP A 118 17.77 -13.16 -1.90
N SER A 119 16.61 -12.57 -1.58
CA SER A 119 15.50 -12.34 -2.50
C SER A 119 15.45 -10.87 -2.93
N GLY A 120 15.74 -10.63 -4.21
CA GLY A 120 15.71 -9.31 -4.82
C GLY A 120 14.36 -8.93 -5.40
N TYR A 121 14.22 -7.66 -5.76
CA TYR A 121 13.11 -7.16 -6.56
C TYR A 121 13.05 -7.90 -7.91
N LEU A 122 11.82 -8.23 -8.32
CA LEU A 122 11.49 -8.78 -9.63
C LEU A 122 10.32 -8.00 -10.23
N PRO A 123 10.28 -7.79 -11.56
CA PRO A 123 11.24 -8.29 -12.54
C PRO A 123 12.54 -7.46 -12.62
N ALA A 124 13.62 -8.10 -13.09
CA ALA A 124 14.94 -7.48 -13.14
C ALA A 124 15.18 -6.66 -14.42
N SER A 125 14.67 -7.10 -15.57
CA SER A 125 14.89 -6.45 -16.87
C SER A 125 14.05 -7.05 -17.99
N GLY A 126 13.69 -6.22 -18.99
CA GLY A 126 13.13 -6.64 -20.26
C GLY A 126 11.65 -7.01 -20.20
N THR A 127 10.89 -6.49 -19.23
CA THR A 127 9.50 -6.89 -19.03
C THR A 127 8.53 -5.86 -19.62
N PRO A 128 7.77 -6.20 -20.68
CA PRO A 128 6.85 -5.25 -21.28
C PRO A 128 5.74 -4.81 -20.30
N ASN A 129 5.51 -3.50 -20.22
CA ASN A 129 4.46 -2.87 -19.41
C ASN A 129 4.61 -3.05 -17.89
N VAL A 130 5.79 -3.42 -17.41
CA VAL A 130 6.11 -3.55 -15.98
C VAL A 130 7.41 -2.79 -15.74
N ILE A 131 7.50 -2.04 -14.65
CA ILE A 131 8.74 -1.34 -14.30
C ILE A 131 9.75 -2.37 -13.81
N ASP A 132 10.81 -2.58 -14.58
CA ASP A 132 11.92 -3.42 -14.15
C ASP A 132 12.77 -2.70 -13.07
N LEU A 133 13.59 -3.48 -12.34
CA LEU A 133 14.43 -3.01 -11.22
C LEU A 133 15.15 -1.66 -11.45
N ARG A 134 15.65 -1.42 -12.67
CA ARG A 134 16.41 -0.20 -13.01
C ARG A 134 15.68 0.73 -13.97
N GLU A 135 14.40 0.48 -14.23
CA GLU A 135 13.57 1.38 -15.03
C GLU A 135 13.01 2.51 -14.16
N THR A 136 13.01 3.73 -14.68
CA THR A 136 12.53 4.90 -13.94
C THR A 136 11.01 4.85 -13.75
N MET A 137 10.55 5.08 -12.53
CA MET A 137 9.14 5.16 -12.18
C MET A 137 8.54 6.52 -12.54
N ARG A 138 7.35 6.48 -13.14
CA ARG A 138 6.51 7.67 -13.30
C ARG A 138 5.85 8.02 -11.95
N PRO A 139 5.57 9.30 -11.67
CA PRO A 139 5.78 10.48 -12.52
C PRO A 139 7.16 11.14 -12.37
N TRP A 140 8.06 10.61 -11.55
CA TRP A 140 9.33 11.28 -11.21
C TRP A 140 10.40 11.19 -12.31
N HIS A 141 10.41 10.09 -13.09
CA HIS A 141 11.31 9.88 -14.24
C HIS A 141 12.82 9.90 -13.94
N ASP A 142 13.21 10.02 -12.68
CA ASP A 142 14.60 10.07 -12.21
C ASP A 142 14.92 9.03 -11.12
N THR A 143 13.91 8.28 -10.69
CA THR A 143 13.98 7.33 -9.58
C THR A 143 13.51 5.95 -10.05
N SER A 144 14.30 4.91 -9.81
CA SER A 144 13.97 3.51 -10.11
C SER A 144 13.71 2.70 -8.83
N PRO A 145 13.12 1.48 -8.92
CA PRO A 145 13.01 0.60 -7.77
C PRO A 145 14.36 0.37 -7.07
N ALA A 146 15.45 0.24 -7.83
CA ALA A 146 16.79 0.03 -7.31
C ALA A 146 17.26 1.16 -6.38
N ASP A 147 16.83 2.40 -6.65
CA ASP A 147 17.20 3.57 -5.86
C ASP A 147 16.46 3.65 -4.51
N LEU A 148 15.39 2.85 -4.34
CA LEU A 148 14.52 2.88 -3.18
C LEU A 148 14.54 1.58 -2.35
N LEU A 149 15.29 0.55 -2.76
CA LEU A 149 15.31 -0.72 -2.03
C LEU A 149 15.88 -0.56 -0.61
N ASP A 150 16.91 0.25 -0.45
CA ASP A 150 17.48 0.56 0.87
C ASP A 150 16.84 1.82 1.44
N HIS A 151 15.76 1.62 2.20
CA HIS A 151 15.07 2.72 2.88
C HIS A 151 15.95 3.48 3.88
N THR A 152 17.02 2.86 4.40
CA THR A 152 17.87 3.45 5.45
C THR A 152 18.71 4.64 4.97
N ALA A 153 18.83 4.80 3.65
CA ALA A 153 19.38 6.02 3.05
C ALA A 153 18.51 7.27 3.31
N HIS A 154 17.25 7.09 3.72
CA HIS A 154 16.27 8.17 3.85
C HIS A 154 15.60 8.23 5.23
N TYR A 155 15.27 7.09 5.84
CA TYR A 155 14.56 7.02 7.11
C TYR A 155 14.73 5.65 7.80
N THR A 156 14.23 5.53 9.03
CA THR A 156 14.17 4.26 9.77
C THR A 156 12.82 4.11 10.45
N PHE A 157 12.36 2.87 10.59
CA PHE A 157 11.24 2.55 11.48
C PHE A 157 11.72 2.33 12.92
N ASP A 158 10.86 2.65 13.87
CA ASP A 158 11.03 2.26 15.26
C ASP A 158 10.91 0.73 15.43
N ALA A 159 11.54 0.23 16.51
CA ALA A 159 11.54 -1.18 16.89
C ALA A 159 10.17 -1.65 17.37
#